data_AF-A0A935MH52-F1
#
_entry.id   AF-A0A935MH52-F1
#
_cell.length_a   1.000
_cell.length_b   1.000
_cell.length_c   1.000
_cell.angle_alpha   90.00
_cell.angle_beta   90.00
_cell.angle_gamma   90.00
#
_symmetry.space_group_name_H-M   'P 1'
#
loop_
_entity.id
_entity.type
_entity.pdbx_description
1 polymer ?
#
loop_
_entity_poly.entity_id
_entity_poly.type
_entity_poly.pdbx_seq_one_letter_code
_entity_poly.pdbx_strand_id
1 'polypeptide(L)' 'MKIKSGILFLGVIGLSITLMGCSGPPTPSPANCSGRGLEVALSNFRGDEVARQAYMDKCDEINAAAGK' A
#
# COMPACT_ATOMS: atom_id res chain seq x y z
N MET A 1 29.27 -9.91 27.18
CA MET A 1 28.25 -8.85 27.05
C MET A 1 27.01 -9.45 26.40
N LYS A 2 25.86 -9.34 27.05
CA LYS A 2 24.59 -9.99 26.69
C LYS A 2 23.85 -9.07 25.72
N ILE A 3 23.76 -9.48 24.46
CA ILE A 3 23.17 -8.69 23.36
C ILE A 3 21.68 -8.51 23.69
N LYS A 4 21.32 -7.33 24.21
CA LYS A 4 19.93 -7.01 24.58
C LYS A 4 19.14 -6.84 23.29
N SER A 5 18.39 -7.89 22.97
CA SER A 5 17.43 -8.07 21.88
C SER A 5 16.23 -7.08 21.90
N GLY A 6 16.46 -5.83 22.32
CA GLY A 6 15.43 -4.79 22.48
C GLY A 6 15.47 -3.69 21.40
N ILE A 7 16.60 -3.52 20.71
CA ILE A 7 16.76 -2.49 19.67
C ILE A 7 16.18 -2.95 18.32
N LEU A 8 16.13 -4.26 18.06
CA LEU A 8 15.56 -4.82 16.83
C LEU A 8 14.04 -4.62 16.74
N PHE A 9 13.33 -4.65 17.87
CA PHE A 9 11.86 -4.48 17.91
C PHE A 9 11.41 -3.04 17.65
N LEU A 10 12.20 -2.03 18.06
CA LEU A 10 11.89 -0.63 17.80
C LEU A 10 12.05 -0.28 16.31
N GLY A 11 13.00 -0.90 15.61
CA GLY A 11 13.19 -0.71 14.17
C GLY A 11 12.02 -1.27 13.33
N VAL A 12 11.48 -2.42 13.73
CA VAL A 12 10.35 -3.06 13.01
C VAL A 12 9.02 -2.35 13.28
N ILE A 13 8.78 -1.91 14.52
CA ILE A 13 7.56 -1.16 14.87
C ILE A 13 7.61 0.25 14.24
N GLY A 14 8.76 0.94 14.31
CA GLY A 14 8.97 2.27 13.71
C GLY A 14 8.82 2.27 12.17
N LEU A 15 9.30 1.21 11.51
CA LEU A 15 9.10 1.01 10.07
C LEU A 15 7.62 0.79 9.74
N SER A 16 6.86 0.14 10.63
CA SER A 16 5.42 -0.13 10.45
C SER A 16 4.56 1.14 10.53
N ILE A 17 4.91 2.09 11.41
CA ILE A 17 4.19 3.37 11.54
C ILE A 17 4.54 4.36 10.43
N THR A 18 5.77 4.32 9.92
CA THR A 18 6.16 5.11 8.75
C THR A 18 5.46 4.60 7.47
N LEU A 19 5.16 3.30 7.37
CA LEU A 19 4.29 2.75 6.31
C LEU A 19 2.80 3.08 6.52
N MET A 20 2.35 3.31 7.75
CA MET A 20 0.98 3.77 8.04
C MET A 20 0.80 5.28 7.80
N GLY A 21 1.87 6.03 7.52
CA GLY A 21 1.88 7.49 7.50
C GLY A 21 2.11 8.16 6.14
N CYS A 22 2.13 7.42 5.01
CA CYS A 22 2.05 8.07 3.70
C CYS A 22 0.59 8.52 3.52
N SER A 23 0.34 9.80 3.80
CA SER A 23 -0.98 10.40 3.97
C SER A 23 -1.64 10.67 2.61
N GLY A 24 -1.90 9.62 1.85
CA GLY A 24 -2.52 9.69 0.54
C GLY A 24 -2.80 8.30 0.00
N PRO A 25 -3.73 8.17 -0.96
CA PRO A 25 -3.95 6.89 -1.62
C PRO A 25 -2.64 6.37 -2.21
N PRO A 26 -2.33 5.07 -2.03
CA PRO A 26 -1.10 4.51 -2.58
C PRO A 26 -1.10 4.65 -4.11
N THR A 27 0.08 4.79 -4.72
CA THR A 27 0.20 4.88 -6.18
C THR A 27 -0.20 3.54 -6.83
N PRO A 28 -0.95 3.55 -7.95
CA PRO A 28 -1.26 2.34 -8.71
C PRO A 28 0.03 1.63 -9.12
N SER A 29 0.14 0.36 -8.80
CA SER A 29 1.28 -0.50 -9.15
C SER A 29 0.82 -1.96 -9.14
N PRO A 30 1.52 -2.91 -9.80
CA PRO A 30 1.09 -4.31 -9.83
C PRO A 30 0.85 -4.91 -8.44
N ALA A 31 1.65 -4.51 -7.44
CA ALA A 31 1.52 -4.91 -6.05
C ALA A 31 0.29 -4.29 -5.36
N ASN A 32 -0.03 -3.02 -5.65
CA ASN A 32 -1.17 -2.30 -5.08
C ASN A 32 -2.48 -2.47 -5.88
N CYS A 33 -2.41 -3.14 -7.03
CA CYS A 33 -3.53 -3.45 -7.91
C CYS A 33 -3.94 -4.93 -7.83
N SER A 34 -3.34 -5.70 -6.91
CA SER A 34 -3.58 -7.13 -6.75
C SER A 34 -3.84 -7.51 -5.29
N GLY A 35 -4.75 -8.46 -5.08
CA GLY A 35 -5.03 -9.08 -3.78
C GLY A 35 -5.17 -8.09 -2.63
N ARG A 36 -4.46 -8.34 -1.52
CA ARG A 36 -4.50 -7.48 -0.32
C ARG A 36 -3.99 -6.06 -0.57
N GLY A 37 -3.11 -5.85 -1.55
CA GLY A 37 -2.62 -4.51 -1.89
C GLY A 37 -3.73 -3.62 -2.45
N LEU A 38 -4.59 -4.19 -3.30
CA LEU A 38 -5.77 -3.49 -3.82
C LEU A 38 -6.79 -3.20 -2.72
N GLU A 39 -7.05 -4.14 -1.82
CA GLU A 39 -7.97 -3.92 -0.69
C GLU A 39 -7.51 -2.77 0.22
N VAL A 40 -6.22 -2.72 0.54
CA VAL A 40 -5.63 -1.63 1.34
C VAL A 40 -5.69 -0.32 0.58
N ALA A 41 -5.37 -0.31 -0.72
CA ALA A 41 -5.46 0.88 -1.56
C ALA A 41 -6.89 1.44 -1.61
N LEU A 42 -7.89 0.58 -1.88
CA LEU A 42 -9.30 0.96 -1.93
C LEU A 42 -9.81 1.52 -0.60
N SER A 43 -9.28 1.04 0.53
CA SER A 43 -9.65 1.56 1.85
C SER A 43 -9.17 3.00 2.09
N ASN A 44 -8.25 3.55 1.28
CA ASN A 44 -7.84 4.96 1.35
C ASN A 44 -8.79 5.90 0.60
N PHE A 45 -9.70 5.37 -0.22
CA PHE A 45 -10.68 6.16 -1.00
C PHE A 45 -12.08 6.18 -0.35
N ARG A 46 -12.18 5.93 0.96
CA ARG A 46 -13.46 5.96 1.67
C ARG A 46 -14.02 7.39 1.65
N GLY A 47 -15.13 7.57 0.94
CA GLY A 47 -15.79 8.88 0.77
C GLY A 47 -15.51 9.57 -0.56
N ASP A 48 -14.66 9.00 -1.42
CA ASP A 48 -14.38 9.52 -2.75
C ASP A 48 -14.45 8.40 -3.80
N GLU A 49 -15.67 8.11 -4.24
CA GLU A 49 -15.93 7.01 -5.18
C GLU A 49 -15.37 7.29 -6.58
N VAL A 50 -15.26 8.56 -6.97
CA VAL A 50 -14.68 8.98 -8.24
C VAL A 50 -13.19 8.68 -8.25
N ALA A 51 -12.47 9.07 -7.19
CA ALA A 51 -11.05 8.73 -7.05
C ALA A 51 -10.83 7.21 -6.93
N ARG A 52 -11.75 6.49 -6.26
CA ARG A 52 -11.73 5.02 -6.20
C ARG A 52 -11.80 4.39 -7.59
N GLN A 53 -12.70 4.85 -8.44
CA GLN A 53 -12.83 4.34 -9.81
C GLN A 53 -11.63 4.72 -10.68
N ALA A 54 -11.14 5.96 -10.58
CA ALA A 54 -9.92 6.36 -11.29
C ALA A 54 -8.68 5.54 -10.88
N TYR A 55 -8.63 5.08 -9.62
CA TYR A 55 -7.58 4.18 -9.15
C TYR A 55 -7.72 2.77 -9.76
N MET A 56 -8.95 2.24 -9.81
CA MET A 56 -9.21 0.93 -10.41
C MET A 56 -8.97 0.92 -11.93
N ASP A 57 -9.31 2.00 -12.62
CA ASP A 57 -9.06 2.18 -14.06
C ASP A 57 -7.55 2.10 -14.37
N LYS A 58 -6.73 2.82 -13.60
CA LYS A 58 -5.27 2.72 -13.70
C LYS A 58 -4.73 1.32 -13.37
N CYS A 59 -5.36 0.63 -12.42
CA CYS A 59 -4.98 -0.74 -12.12
C CYS A 59 -5.31 -1.71 -13.26
N ASP A 60 -6.42 -1.50 -13.97
CA ASP A 60 -6.77 -2.24 -15.17
C ASP A 60 -5.75 -1.99 -16.28
N GLU A 61 -5.38 -0.73 -16.54
CA GLU A 61 -4.34 -0.38 -17.51
C GLU A 61 -2.99 -1.07 -17.20
N ILE A 62 -2.59 -1.09 -15.93
CA ILE A 62 -1.35 -1.75 -15.48
C ILE A 62 -1.43 -3.27 -15.71
N ASN A 63 -2.56 -3.89 -15.38
CA ASN A 63 -2.74 -5.34 -15.56
C ASN A 63 -2.84 -5.72 -17.04
N ALA A 64 -3.47 -4.89 -17.86
CA ALA A 64 -3.52 -5.03 -19.31
C ALA A 64 -2.13 -4.88 -19.94
N ALA A 65 -1.32 -3.93 -19.44
CA ALA A 65 0.06 -3.73 -19.87
C ALA A 65 1.01 -4.85 -19.38
N ALA A 66 0.74 -5.45 -18.23
CA ALA A 66 1.47 -6.61 -17.69
C ALA A 66 1.09 -7.94 -18.39
N GLY A 67 0.08 -7.94 -19.26
CA GLY A 67 -0.34 -9.05 -20.12
C GLY A 67 0.51 -9.26 -21.37
N LYS A 68 1.81 -8.95 -21.32
CA LYS A 68 2.82 -9.38 -22.30
C LYS A 68 3.96 -10.09 -21.60
#